data_AF-A0A9E1F2J8-F1
#
_entry.id   AF-A0A9E1F2J8-F1
#
_cell.length_a   1.000
_cell.length_b   1.000
_cell.length_c   1.000
_cell.angle_alpha   90.00
_cell.angle_beta   90.00
_cell.angle_gamma   90.00
#
_symmetry.space_group_name_H-M   'P 1'
#
loop_
_entity.id
_entity.type
_entity.pdbx_description
1 polymer ?
#
loop_
_entity_poly.entity_id
_entity_poly.type
_entity_poly.pdbx_seq_one_letter_code
_entity_poly.pdbx_strand_id
1 'polypeptide(L)'
;MNLSNIPTANFKMPDYSKAFEKVDFPTQHMFSDTQFEIIKKYIQEFEATLDTEHNVGVMLTNFGQTITMQVCEIRYEKSVVLVFKGWVNGQYSTLIQHINQLNFLLTAVPIEEERPKRPIGFSAPQK
;
A
#
# COMPACT_ATOMS: atom_id res chain seq x y z
N MET A 1 2.14 48.10 -38.35
CA MET A 1 0.78 47.61 -38.05
C MET A 1 0.51 47.83 -36.59
N ASN A 2 -0.59 48.51 -36.26
CA ASN A 2 -0.94 48.81 -34.87
C ASN A 2 -1.73 47.63 -34.27
N LEU A 3 -1.16 46.95 -33.29
CA LEU A 3 -1.72 45.72 -32.67
C LEU A 3 -2.80 46.03 -31.62
N SER A 4 -3.16 47.30 -31.41
CA SER A 4 -4.03 47.75 -30.31
C SER A 4 -5.53 47.50 -30.51
N ASN A 5 -5.97 47.00 -31.67
CA ASN A 5 -7.39 46.84 -32.01
C ASN A 5 -7.84 45.38 -32.18
N ILE A 6 -7.13 44.40 -31.59
CA ILE A 6 -7.62 43.02 -31.58
C ILE A 6 -8.76 42.93 -30.57
N PRO A 7 -10.00 42.60 -30.98
CA PRO A 7 -11.11 42.42 -30.04
C PRO A 7 -10.75 41.31 -29.06
N THR A 8 -10.71 41.61 -27.77
CA THR A 8 -10.56 40.58 -26.74
C THR A 8 -11.85 39.78 -26.73
N ALA A 9 -11.86 38.63 -27.40
CA ALA A 9 -12.96 37.70 -27.30
C ALA A 9 -13.07 37.31 -25.81
N ASN A 10 -14.20 37.63 -25.17
CA ASN A 10 -14.51 37.16 -23.82
C ASN A 10 -14.79 35.66 -23.88
N PHE A 11 -13.72 34.88 -24.00
CA PHE A 11 -13.77 33.43 -23.98
C PHE A 11 -13.93 32.98 -22.53
N LYS A 12 -15.16 32.63 -22.15
CA LYS A 12 -15.43 32.00 -20.87
C LYS A 12 -15.13 30.51 -21.02
N MET A 13 -14.00 30.06 -20.45
CA MET A 13 -13.67 28.63 -20.37
C MET A 13 -14.83 27.88 -19.72
N PRO A 14 -15.39 26.85 -20.37
CA PRO A 14 -16.36 25.98 -19.72
C PRO A 14 -15.71 25.32 -18.49
N ASP A 15 -16.46 25.22 -17.41
CA ASP A 15 -15.99 24.57 -16.19
C ASP A 15 -16.06 23.04 -16.37
N TYR A 16 -14.90 22.43 -16.65
CA TYR A 16 -14.77 20.99 -16.82
C TYR A 16 -14.37 20.26 -15.52
N SER A 17 -14.32 20.94 -14.37
CA SER A 17 -13.88 20.33 -13.09
C SER A 17 -14.65 19.03 -12.77
N LYS A 18 -15.96 19.03 -12.99
CA LYS A 18 -16.84 17.86 -12.78
C LYS A 18 -16.58 16.70 -13.74
N ALA A 19 -16.01 16.97 -14.92
CA ALA A 19 -15.64 15.92 -15.87
C ALA A 19 -14.40 15.15 -15.39
N PHE A 20 -13.53 15.78 -14.59
CA PHE A 20 -12.32 15.16 -14.05
C PHE A 20 -12.52 14.52 -12.68
N GLU A 21 -13.60 14.84 -11.96
CA GLU A 21 -13.91 14.30 -10.62
C GLU A 21 -14.06 12.76 -10.59
N LYS A 22 -14.34 12.13 -11.72
CA LYS A 22 -14.58 10.67 -11.83
C LYS A 22 -13.62 9.94 -12.78
N VAL A 23 -12.62 10.63 -13.31
CA VAL A 23 -11.66 9.99 -14.22
C VAL A 23 -10.61 9.29 -13.38
N ASP A 24 -10.57 7.97 -13.48
CA ASP A 24 -9.51 7.15 -12.90
C ASP A 24 -8.25 7.28 -13.75
N PHE A 25 -7.29 8.06 -13.27
CA PHE A 25 -6.01 8.24 -13.92
C PHE A 25 -5.00 7.21 -13.41
N PRO A 26 -4.26 6.52 -14.29
CA PRO A 26 -3.23 5.56 -13.88
C PRO A 26 -2.19 6.11 -12.89
N THR A 27 -1.95 7.42 -12.90
CA THR A 27 -1.04 8.10 -11.97
C THR A 27 -1.55 8.14 -10.54
N GLN A 28 -2.86 8.04 -10.30
CA GLN A 28 -3.44 7.95 -8.94
C GLN A 28 -3.05 6.64 -8.26
N HIS A 29 -2.86 5.56 -9.02
CA HIS A 29 -2.40 4.27 -8.51
C HIS A 29 -0.89 4.20 -8.26
N MET A 30 -0.12 5.26 -8.55
CA MET A 30 1.32 5.26 -8.32
C MET A 30 1.72 5.60 -6.88
N PHE A 31 0.76 6.02 -6.06
CA PHE A 31 0.99 6.46 -4.69
C PHE A 31 0.79 5.33 -3.68
N SER A 32 1.44 5.47 -2.52
CA SER A 32 1.44 4.47 -1.46
C SER A 32 0.08 4.27 -0.80
N ASP A 33 -0.76 5.29 -0.77
CA ASP A 33 -2.11 5.23 -0.20
C ASP A 33 -3.02 4.24 -0.96
N THR A 34 -3.06 4.36 -2.29
CA THR A 34 -3.92 3.56 -3.16
C THR A 34 -3.45 2.12 -3.19
N GLN A 35 -2.14 1.90 -3.34
CA GLN A 35 -1.55 0.57 -3.30
C GLN A 35 -1.66 -0.08 -1.92
N PHE A 36 -1.56 0.70 -0.84
CA PHE A 36 -1.76 0.19 0.52
C PHE A 36 -3.17 -0.37 0.70
N GLU A 37 -4.21 0.31 0.23
CA GLU A 37 -5.58 -0.20 0.33
C GLU A 37 -5.79 -1.48 -0.50
N ILE A 38 -5.17 -1.56 -1.69
CA ILE A 38 -5.20 -2.79 -2.51
C ILE A 38 -4.51 -3.95 -1.77
N ILE A 39 -3.31 -3.73 -1.25
CA ILE A 39 -2.54 -4.75 -0.52
C ILE A 39 -3.27 -5.20 0.75
N LYS A 40 -3.77 -4.24 1.54
CA LYS A 40 -4.55 -4.50 2.75
C LYS A 40 -5.76 -5.36 2.46
N LYS A 41 -6.51 -5.08 1.39
CA LYS A 41 -7.64 -5.90 0.96
C LYS A 41 -7.21 -7.36 0.75
N TYR A 42 -6.16 -7.61 -0.04
CA TYR A 42 -5.69 -8.98 -0.30
C TYR A 42 -5.18 -9.69 0.96
N ILE A 43 -4.54 -8.96 1.87
CA ILE A 43 -4.09 -9.52 3.15
C ILE A 43 -5.28 -9.93 4.01
N GLN A 44 -6.31 -9.09 4.11
CA GLN A 44 -7.53 -9.39 4.85
C GLN A 44 -8.30 -10.57 4.24
N GLU A 45 -8.39 -10.63 2.92
CA GLU A 45 -9.00 -11.75 2.20
C GLU A 45 -8.25 -13.06 2.47
N PHE A 46 -6.91 -13.04 2.43
CA PHE A 46 -6.09 -14.20 2.76
C PHE A 46 -6.20 -14.58 4.24
N GLU A 47 -6.13 -13.62 5.17
CA GLU A 47 -6.27 -13.86 6.62
C GLU A 47 -7.60 -14.55 6.95
N ALA A 48 -8.69 -14.16 6.27
CA ALA A 48 -10.00 -14.79 6.42
C ALA A 48 -10.04 -16.26 5.96
N THR A 49 -9.09 -16.71 5.13
CA THR A 49 -8.97 -18.12 4.73
C THR A 49 -8.22 -18.98 5.75
N LEU A 50 -7.54 -18.38 6.73
CA LEU A 50 -6.71 -19.11 7.69
C LEU A 50 -7.55 -19.64 8.87
N ASP A 51 -7.20 -20.82 9.35
CA ASP A 51 -7.75 -21.37 10.59
C ASP A 51 -7.24 -20.61 11.83
N THR A 52 -7.69 -21.03 13.02
CA THR A 52 -7.30 -20.42 14.30
C THR A 52 -5.86 -20.72 14.72
N GLU A 53 -5.15 -21.62 14.03
CA GLU A 53 -3.79 -22.07 14.36
C GLU A 53 -2.71 -21.35 13.54
N HIS A 54 -3.10 -20.59 12.52
CA HIS A 54 -2.18 -19.90 11.62
C HIS A 54 -2.33 -18.37 11.64
N ASN A 55 -1.18 -17.70 11.50
CA ASN A 55 -1.02 -16.28 11.23
C ASN A 55 -0.66 -16.05 9.75
N VAL A 56 -0.84 -14.81 9.28
CA VAL A 56 -0.34 -14.39 7.96
C VAL A 56 1.17 -14.13 8.02
N GLY A 57 1.91 -14.87 7.20
CA GLY A 57 3.30 -14.60 6.87
C GLY A 57 3.42 -13.90 5.53
N VAL A 58 4.36 -12.95 5.44
CA VAL A 58 4.80 -12.33 4.19
C VAL A 58 6.19 -12.86 3.87
N MET A 59 6.29 -13.60 2.77
CA MET A 59 7.56 -14.05 2.21
C MET A 59 8.09 -12.99 1.25
N LEU A 60 9.23 -12.44 1.58
CA LEU A 60 9.92 -11.42 0.82
C LEU A 60 10.89 -12.13 -0.12
N THR A 61 10.67 -11.95 -1.42
CA THR A 61 11.48 -12.57 -2.47
C THR A 61 12.35 -11.52 -3.12
N ASN A 62 13.50 -11.23 -2.51
CA ASN A 62 14.51 -10.38 -3.13
C ASN A 62 15.91 -10.96 -2.91
N PHE A 63 16.69 -11.07 -3.99
CA PHE A 63 18.10 -11.49 -4.00
C PHE A 63 18.42 -12.97 -3.68
N GLY A 64 17.64 -13.92 -4.22
CA GLY A 64 18.00 -15.35 -4.18
C GLY A 64 17.93 -15.99 -2.79
N GLN A 65 17.48 -15.25 -1.78
CA GLN A 65 17.13 -15.73 -0.46
C GLN A 65 15.69 -15.34 -0.15
N THR A 66 14.98 -16.23 0.53
CA THR A 66 13.59 -16.01 0.92
C THR A 66 13.54 -15.73 2.41
N ILE A 67 13.06 -14.55 2.79
CA ILE A 67 12.87 -14.19 4.20
C ILE A 67 11.38 -14.19 4.49
N THR A 68 10.96 -14.97 5.49
CA THR A 68 9.56 -15.00 5.95
C THR A 68 9.39 -14.10 7.16
N MET A 69 8.47 -13.14 7.08
CA MET A 69 8.06 -12.29 8.18
C MET A 69 6.64 -12.65 8.64
N GLN A 70 6.46 -12.98 9.92
CA GLN A 70 5.14 -13.01 10.56
C GLN A 70 4.70 -11.55 10.78
N VAL A 71 3.80 -11.04 9.95
CA VAL A 71 3.47 -9.61 9.96
C VAL A 71 2.50 -9.29 11.10
N CYS A 72 2.80 -8.23 11.84
CA CYS A 72 1.93 -7.69 12.88
C CYS A 72 1.32 -6.35 12.49
N GLU A 73 2.02 -5.56 11.69
CA GLU A 73 1.57 -4.22 11.31
C GLU A 73 2.11 -3.81 9.95
N ILE A 74 1.27 -3.14 9.17
CA ILE A 74 1.63 -2.53 7.89
C ILE A 74 1.19 -1.08 7.87
N ARG A 75 2.10 -0.20 7.43
CA ARG A 75 1.84 1.23 7.28
C ARG A 75 2.38 1.73 5.95
N TYR A 76 1.89 2.88 5.51
CA TYR A 76 2.46 3.63 4.40
C TYR A 76 2.84 5.03 4.84
N GLU A 77 3.82 5.62 4.16
CA GLU A 77 4.17 7.04 4.30
C GLU A 77 3.63 7.82 3.09
N LYS A 78 3.30 9.12 3.24
CA LYS A 78 2.75 10.00 2.16
C LYS A 78 3.53 9.93 0.82
N SER A 79 4.76 9.43 0.84
CA SER A 79 5.60 9.15 -0.33
C SER A 79 5.26 7.78 -0.98
N VAL A 80 6.25 7.05 -1.49
CA VAL A 80 6.12 5.77 -2.23
C VAL A 80 6.65 4.59 -1.42
N VAL A 81 6.51 4.66 -0.09
CA VAL A 81 7.15 3.76 0.87
C VAL A 81 6.10 3.01 1.70
N LEU A 82 6.28 1.70 1.81
CA LEU A 82 5.56 0.82 2.76
C LEU A 82 6.51 0.36 3.87
N VAL A 83 5.96 0.24 5.07
CA VAL A 83 6.66 -0.22 6.26
C VAL A 83 5.92 -1.43 6.83
N PHE A 84 6.59 -2.58 6.85
CA PHE A 84 6.11 -3.81 7.45
C PHE A 84 6.82 -4.04 8.77
N LYS A 85 6.07 -4.31 9.83
CA LYS A 85 6.61 -4.70 11.13
C LYS A 85 6.09 -6.07 11.51
N GLY A 86 6.98 -6.88 12.06
CA GLY A 86 6.66 -8.26 12.37
C GLY A 86 7.84 -9.01 12.95
N TRP A 87 7.75 -10.33 12.95
CA TRP A 87 8.80 -11.19 13.46
C TRP A 87 9.48 -11.94 12.33
N VAL A 88 10.81 -12.00 12.36
CA VAL A 88 11.64 -12.80 11.45
C VAL A 88 12.58 -13.62 12.31
N ASN A 89 12.50 -14.96 12.21
CA ASN A 89 13.33 -15.88 13.02
C ASN A 89 13.32 -15.54 14.52
N GLY A 90 12.14 -15.21 15.06
CA GLY A 90 11.97 -14.85 16.47
C GLY A 90 12.42 -13.44 16.86
N GLN A 91 12.91 -12.62 15.93
CA GLN A 91 13.34 -11.24 16.17
C GLN A 91 12.33 -10.23 15.62
N TYR A 92 11.90 -9.28 16.46
CA TYR A 92 11.02 -8.21 16.01
C TYR A 92 11.77 -7.29 15.05
N SER A 93 11.28 -7.22 13.83
CA SER A 93 11.95 -6.64 12.68
C SER A 93 11.06 -5.63 11.99
N THR A 94 11.68 -4.63 11.37
CA THR A 94 11.01 -3.65 10.51
C THR A 94 11.61 -3.73 9.12
N LEU A 95 10.76 -3.92 8.12
CA LEU A 95 11.11 -3.85 6.71
C LEU A 95 10.53 -2.57 6.11
N ILE A 96 11.35 -1.85 5.36
CA ILE A 96 10.95 -0.67 4.59
C ILE A 96 11.14 -1.00 3.10
N GLN A 97 10.11 -0.80 2.29
CA GLN A 97 10.13 -1.09 0.85
C GLN A 97 9.61 0.09 0.05
N HIS A 98 10.25 0.36 -1.08
CA HIS A 98 9.65 1.18 -2.12
C HIS A 98 8.56 0.39 -2.83
N ILE A 99 7.47 1.04 -3.21
CA ILE A 99 6.29 0.40 -3.79
C ILE A 99 6.56 -0.35 -5.10
N ASN A 100 7.42 0.22 -5.95
CA ASN A 100 7.86 -0.43 -7.19
C ASN A 100 8.81 -1.64 -6.97
N GLN A 101 9.26 -1.89 -5.73
CA GLN A 101 10.14 -3.01 -5.37
C GLN A 101 9.39 -4.13 -4.65
N LEU A 102 8.06 -4.01 -4.54
CA LEU A 102 7.25 -5.02 -3.87
C LEU A 102 7.23 -6.31 -4.70
N ASN A 103 7.82 -7.35 -4.12
CA ASN A 103 7.69 -8.72 -4.56
C ASN A 103 7.53 -9.57 -3.30
N PHE A 104 6.29 -9.91 -2.96
CA PHE A 104 6.03 -10.71 -1.78
C PHE A 104 4.87 -11.68 -1.98
N LEU A 105 4.96 -12.80 -1.28
CA LEU A 105 3.98 -13.88 -1.25
C LEU A 105 3.34 -13.92 0.14
N LEU A 106 2.01 -14.08 0.19
CA LEU A 106 1.32 -14.38 1.44
C LEU A 106 1.34 -15.89 1.69
N THR A 107 1.65 -16.30 2.92
CA THR A 107 1.67 -17.70 3.32
C THR A 107 1.14 -17.88 4.74
N ALA A 108 0.70 -19.08 5.09
CA ALA A 108 0.31 -19.42 6.45
C ALA A 108 1.56 -19.72 7.29
N VAL A 109 1.63 -19.17 8.50
CA VAL A 109 2.70 -19.47 9.48
C VAL A 109 2.05 -19.93 10.78
N PRO A 110 2.50 -21.04 11.39
CA PRO A 110 1.92 -21.52 12.65
C PRO A 110 2.05 -20.49 13.76
N ILE A 111 1.07 -20.47 14.66
CA ILE A 111 1.11 -19.68 15.89
C ILE A 111 2.17 -20.24 16.85
N GLU A 112 2.95 -19.35 17.45
CA GLU A 112 3.86 -19.68 18.56
C GLU A 112 3.12 -19.39 19.89
N GLU A 113 3.25 -20.26 20.90
CA GLU A 113 2.55 -20.11 22.20
C GLU A 113 2.85 -18.75 22.88
N GLU A 114 4.08 -18.24 22.71
CA GLU A 114 4.51 -16.94 23.21
C GLU A 114 3.90 -15.75 22.44
N ARG A 115 3.29 -16.00 21.27
CA ARG A 115 2.76 -14.99 20.34
C ARG A 115 1.37 -15.40 19.85
N PRO A 116 0.33 -15.23 20.67
CA PRO A 116 -1.04 -15.60 20.30
C PRO A 116 -1.48 -14.83 19.06
N LYS A 117 -2.40 -15.42 18.28
CA LYS A 117 -3.00 -14.81 17.08
C LYS A 117 -3.52 -13.41 17.39
N ARG A 118 -3.12 -12.43 16.58
CA ARG A 118 -3.55 -11.04 16.67
C ARG A 118 -3.89 -10.52 15.27
N PRO A 119 -4.93 -9.69 15.13
CA PRO A 119 -5.24 -9.06 13.85
C PRO A 119 -4.08 -8.15 13.43
N ILE A 120 -3.80 -8.12 12.12
CA ILE A 120 -2.79 -7.22 11.57
C ILE A 120 -3.24 -5.77 11.74
N GLY A 121 -2.35 -4.94 12.30
CA GLY A 121 -2.55 -3.51 12.37
C GLY A 121 -2.33 -2.84 11.01
N PHE A 122 -3.28 -2.02 10.58
CA PHE A 122 -3.14 -1.18 9.38
C PHE A 122 -3.27 0.28 9.78
N SER A 123 -2.32 1.13 9.40
CA SER A 123 -2.44 2.57 9.65
C SER A 123 -1.94 3.46 8.53
N ALA A 124 -2.58 4.62 8.42
CA ALA A 124 -2.27 5.71 7.51
C ALA A 124 -1.40 6.76 8.23
N PRO A 125 -0.60 7.55 7.48
CA PRO A 125 0.22 8.60 8.07
C PRO A 125 -0.66 9.67 8.73
N GLN A 126 -0.23 10.16 9.90
CA GLN A 126 -0.91 11.26 10.58
C GLN A 126 -0.82 12.53 9.72
N LYS A 127 -1.95 13.25 9.61
CA LYS A 127 -2.13 14.33 8.65
C LYS A 127 -1.22 15.51 8.90
#